data_AF-A0A950Q3Q7-F1
#
_entry.id   AF-A0A950Q3Q7-F1
#
_cell.length_a   1.000
_cell.length_b   1.000
_cell.length_c   1.000
_cell.angle_alpha   90.00
_cell.angle_beta   90.00
_cell.angle_gamma   90.00
#
_symmetry.space_group_name_H-M   'P 1'
#
loop_
_entity.id
_entity.type
_entity.pdbx_description
1 polymer ?
#
loop_
_entity_poly.entity_id
_entity_poly.type
_entity_poly.pdbx_seq_one_letter_code
_entity_poly.pdbx_strand_id
1 'polypeptide(L)'
;MSKLLAENFDPSAHIDTDVFLYAVVNGLVEPSSEKAQQQNEIIGGAVGAAALEFAAGGYSVVLDGDFFPDGVQGLARWASRSRVEVHYVVLRADFDTCLRRVQQRRAGDPESVEAFRLLHSRFEDVSPFEANVFDSAEPPEHIAAAALNAFSAGRLLVRGD
;
A
#
# COMPACT_ATOMS: atom_id res chain seq x y z
N MET A 1 -8.58 -8.12 0.27
CA MET A 1 -7.97 -8.26 1.61
C MET A 1 -8.08 -6.95 2.37
N SER A 2 -7.51 -5.85 1.87
CA SER A 2 -7.60 -4.49 2.42
C SER A 2 -9.00 -4.04 2.88
N LYS A 3 -10.02 -4.16 2.03
CA LYS A 3 -11.40 -3.83 2.39
C LYS A 3 -11.95 -4.71 3.51
N LEU A 4 -11.70 -6.02 3.47
CA LEU A 4 -12.07 -6.96 4.54
C LEU A 4 -11.38 -6.59 5.86
N LEU A 5 -10.12 -6.14 5.81
CA LEU A 5 -9.40 -5.66 6.99
C LEU A 5 -10.07 -4.39 7.55
N ALA A 6 -10.41 -3.42 6.69
CA ALA A 6 -11.05 -2.17 7.09
C ALA A 6 -12.41 -2.39 7.80
N GLU A 7 -13.18 -3.40 7.39
CA GLU A 7 -14.47 -3.78 8.00
C GLU A 7 -14.36 -4.20 9.48
N ASN A 8 -13.16 -4.39 10.03
CA ASN A 8 -12.94 -4.70 11.45
C ASN A 8 -12.80 -3.46 12.34
N PHE A 9 -12.92 -2.25 11.79
CA PHE A 9 -12.80 -0.99 12.51
C PHE A 9 -14.05 -0.12 12.34
N ASP A 10 -14.36 0.68 13.35
CA ASP A 10 -15.51 1.60 13.35
C ASP A 10 -15.19 2.92 14.10
N PRO A 11 -15.22 4.09 13.44
CA PRO A 11 -15.39 4.27 12.00
C PRO A 11 -14.12 3.88 11.22
N SER A 12 -14.28 3.54 9.95
CA SER A 12 -13.16 3.11 9.09
C SER A 12 -13.24 3.61 7.65
N ALA A 13 -12.08 3.73 7.01
CA ALA A 13 -11.95 4.12 5.62
C ALA A 13 -10.98 3.18 4.89
N HIS A 14 -11.36 2.75 3.69
CA HIS A 14 -10.49 2.05 2.76
C HIS A 14 -10.21 2.96 1.58
N ILE A 15 -8.92 3.20 1.30
CA ILE A 15 -8.47 4.06 0.21
C ILE A 15 -7.65 3.20 -0.76
N ASP A 16 -8.27 2.86 -1.89
CA ASP A 16 -7.55 2.37 -3.08
C ASP A 16 -6.77 3.55 -3.68
N THR A 17 -5.44 3.50 -3.61
CA THR A 17 -4.60 4.63 -3.99
C THR A 17 -4.56 4.89 -5.49
N ASP A 18 -4.93 3.91 -6.32
CA ASP A 18 -4.98 4.08 -7.77
C ASP A 18 -5.94 5.22 -8.18
N VAL A 19 -6.94 5.52 -7.34
CA VAL A 19 -7.87 6.63 -7.58
C VAL A 19 -7.14 7.98 -7.72
N PHE A 20 -5.98 8.16 -7.07
CA PHE A 20 -5.19 9.39 -7.19
C PHE A 20 -4.42 9.46 -8.51
N LEU A 21 -4.01 8.32 -9.05
CA LEU A 21 -3.45 8.26 -10.41
C LEU A 21 -4.53 8.60 -11.45
N TYR A 22 -5.73 8.03 -11.30
CA TYR A 22 -6.86 8.30 -12.21
C TYR A 22 -7.42 9.71 -12.08
N ALA A 23 -7.15 10.42 -10.98
CA ALA A 23 -7.52 11.82 -10.83
C ALA A 23 -6.66 12.76 -11.68
N VAL A 24 -5.51 12.32 -12.19
CA VAL A 24 -4.66 13.11 -13.08
C VAL A 24 -5.29 13.17 -14.47
N VAL A 25 -5.87 14.32 -14.81
CA VAL A 25 -6.57 14.52 -16.08
C VAL A 25 -5.61 14.63 -17.27
N ASN A 26 -4.50 15.37 -17.11
CA ASN A 26 -3.50 15.59 -18.16
C ASN A 26 -2.09 15.45 -17.59
N GLY A 27 -1.20 14.79 -18.32
CA GLY A 27 0.21 14.69 -17.97
C GLY A 27 0.57 13.57 -17.00
N LEU A 28 -0.27 12.53 -16.89
CA LEU A 28 0.10 11.31 -16.16
C LEU A 28 1.33 10.69 -16.81
N VAL A 29 2.40 10.60 -16.04
CA VAL A 29 3.64 9.88 -16.37
C VAL A 29 3.51 8.46 -15.84
N GLU A 30 3.95 7.47 -16.62
CA GLU A 30 3.96 6.07 -16.19
C GLU A 30 4.68 5.92 -14.84
N PRO A 31 4.01 5.48 -13.75
CA PRO A 31 4.55 5.51 -12.39
C PRO A 31 5.86 4.74 -12.21
N SER A 32 6.09 3.69 -13.01
CA SER A 32 7.32 2.90 -12.95
C SER A 32 8.50 3.53 -13.72
N SER A 33 8.29 4.63 -14.44
CA SER A 33 9.35 5.26 -15.24
C SER A 33 10.26 6.17 -14.40
N GLU A 34 11.52 6.33 -14.82
CA GLU A 34 12.48 7.22 -14.16
C GLU A 34 12.01 8.68 -14.07
N LYS A 35 11.13 9.10 -14.99
CA LYS A 35 10.59 10.47 -15.05
C LYS A 35 9.45 10.70 -14.05
N ALA A 36 8.90 9.64 -13.47
CA ALA A 36 7.75 9.74 -12.58
C ALA A 36 8.09 10.13 -11.15
N GLN A 37 9.38 10.27 -10.77
CA GLN A 37 9.77 10.53 -9.39
C GLN A 37 9.00 11.70 -8.76
N GLN A 38 9.04 12.88 -9.39
CA GLN A 38 8.34 14.07 -8.87
C GLN A 38 6.82 13.86 -8.80
N GLN A 39 6.24 13.18 -9.80
CA GLN A 39 4.81 12.86 -9.80
C GLN A 39 4.45 11.92 -8.64
N ASN A 40 5.22 10.84 -8.45
CA ASN A 40 4.99 9.85 -7.41
C ASN A 40 5.12 10.47 -6.01
N GLU A 41 6.07 11.41 -5.82
CA GLU A 41 6.18 12.19 -4.57
C GLU A 41 4.93 13.06 -4.33
N ILE A 42 4.43 13.75 -5.36
CA ILE A 42 3.22 14.59 -5.24
C ILE A 42 1.97 13.74 -4.95
N ILE A 43 1.78 12.66 -5.71
CA ILE A 43 0.64 11.74 -5.55
C ILE A 43 0.70 11.04 -4.20
N GLY A 44 1.87 10.55 -3.78
CA GLY A 44 2.08 9.98 -2.45
C GLY A 44 1.78 10.97 -1.33
N GLY A 45 2.16 12.25 -1.51
CA GLY A 45 1.80 13.32 -0.59
C GLY A 45 0.28 13.53 -0.48
N ALA A 46 -0.45 13.50 -1.61
CA ALA A 46 -1.90 13.60 -1.62
C ALA A 46 -2.59 12.41 -0.94
N VAL A 47 -2.09 11.19 -1.18
CA VAL A 47 -2.56 9.96 -0.50
C VAL A 47 -2.36 10.07 1.01
N GLY A 48 -1.17 10.47 1.46
CA GLY A 48 -0.87 10.65 2.88
C GLY A 48 -1.72 11.75 3.53
N ALA A 49 -1.98 12.86 2.82
CA ALA A 49 -2.83 13.94 3.31
C ALA A 49 -4.26 13.46 3.56
N ALA A 50 -4.84 12.75 2.59
CA ALA A 50 -6.18 12.20 2.71
C ALA A 50 -6.29 11.20 3.87
N ALA A 51 -5.33 10.28 3.98
CA ALA A 51 -5.29 9.30 5.06
C ALA A 51 -5.20 9.95 6.45
N LEU A 52 -4.33 10.95 6.60
CA LEU A 52 -4.15 11.63 7.87
C LEU A 52 -5.35 12.50 8.25
N GLU A 53 -6.06 13.08 7.28
CA GLU A 53 -7.30 13.82 7.54
C GLU A 53 -8.40 12.90 8.08
N PHE A 54 -8.60 11.73 7.47
CA PHE A 54 -9.52 10.71 7.99
C PHE A 54 -9.12 10.25 9.40
N ALA A 55 -7.83 9.97 9.60
CA ALA A 55 -7.32 9.54 10.91
C ALA A 55 -7.52 10.60 12.00
N ALA A 56 -7.27 11.88 11.68
CA ALA A 56 -7.55 13.00 12.57
C ALA A 56 -9.05 13.16 12.89
N GLY A 57 -9.91 12.79 11.94
CA GLY A 57 -11.36 12.68 12.12
C GLY A 57 -11.84 11.47 12.93
N GLY A 58 -10.92 10.61 13.40
CA GLY A 58 -11.22 9.44 14.22
C GLY A 58 -11.43 8.13 13.45
N TYR A 59 -11.14 8.10 12.14
CA TYR A 59 -11.24 6.88 11.34
C TYR A 59 -9.98 6.02 11.47
N SER A 60 -10.15 4.70 11.49
CA SER A 60 -9.06 3.79 11.14
C SER A 60 -8.95 3.70 9.61
N VAL A 61 -7.77 3.98 9.05
CA VAL A 61 -7.58 4.07 7.60
C VAL A 61 -6.73 2.92 7.08
N VAL A 62 -7.24 2.17 6.11
CA VAL A 62 -6.49 1.16 5.36
C VAL A 62 -6.17 1.71 3.98
N LEU A 63 -4.90 2.04 3.76
CA LEU A 63 -4.36 2.38 2.45
C LEU A 63 -4.06 1.10 1.67
N ASP A 64 -4.50 1.03 0.42
CA ASP A 64 -4.34 -0.13 -0.46
C ASP A 64 -3.64 0.31 -1.75
N GLY A 65 -2.40 -0.11 -1.91
CA GLY A 65 -1.55 0.31 -3.02
C GLY A 65 -0.10 -0.14 -2.86
N ASP A 66 0.73 0.24 -3.83
CA ASP A 66 2.15 -0.11 -3.87
C ASP A 66 2.97 0.87 -3.01
N PHE A 67 3.10 0.54 -1.72
CA PHE A 67 3.94 1.28 -0.78
C PHE A 67 5.27 0.57 -0.56
N PHE A 68 6.37 1.33 -0.62
CA PHE A 68 7.72 0.83 -0.34
C PHE A 68 8.22 1.31 1.03
N PRO A 69 9.20 0.62 1.64
CA PRO A 69 9.73 0.94 2.97
C PRO A 69 10.05 2.42 3.21
N ASP A 70 10.69 3.09 2.25
CA ASP A 70 11.06 4.50 2.30
C ASP A 70 9.84 5.44 2.32
N GLY A 71 8.85 5.17 1.46
CA GLY A 71 7.59 5.91 1.43
C GLY A 71 6.79 5.75 2.72
N VAL A 72 6.70 4.52 3.24
CA VAL A 72 6.00 4.21 4.50
C VAL A 72 6.69 4.87 5.69
N GLN A 73 8.02 4.85 5.76
CA GLN A 73 8.76 5.56 6.80
C GLN A 73 8.54 7.08 6.70
N GLY A 74 8.47 7.63 5.48
CA GLY A 74 8.10 9.03 5.25
C GLY A 74 6.71 9.36 5.81
N LEU A 75 5.72 8.51 5.52
CA LEU A 75 4.37 8.64 6.06
C LEU A 75 4.36 8.52 7.59
N ALA A 76 5.08 7.57 8.18
CA ALA A 76 5.16 7.40 9.64
C ALA A 76 5.76 8.64 10.34
N ARG A 77 6.82 9.23 9.78
CA ARG A 77 7.40 10.49 10.28
C ARG A 77 6.44 11.67 10.18
N TRP A 78 5.58 11.69 9.16
CA TRP A 78 4.56 12.72 9.03
C TRP A 78 3.42 12.49 10.04
N ALA A 79 2.92 11.27 10.11
CA ALA A 79 1.84 10.83 10.99
C ALA A 79 2.16 11.05 12.48
N SER A 80 3.43 10.86 12.88
CA SER A 80 3.88 11.06 14.27
C SER A 80 3.64 12.49 14.78
N ARG A 81 3.69 13.50 13.89
CA ARG A 81 3.38 14.90 14.22
C ARG A 81 1.92 15.10 14.64
N SER A 82 1.04 14.24 14.16
CA SER A 82 -0.39 14.23 14.45
C SER A 82 -0.79 13.10 15.42
N ARG A 83 0.18 12.41 16.03
CA ARG A 83 -0.05 11.25 16.92
C ARG A 83 -0.85 10.13 16.29
N VAL A 84 -0.71 9.94 14.97
CA VAL A 84 -1.31 8.83 14.23
C VAL A 84 -0.26 7.74 14.10
N GLU A 85 -0.62 6.52 14.50
CA GLU A 85 0.23 5.33 14.33
C GLU A 85 0.09 4.80 12.90
N VAL A 86 1.22 4.38 12.32
CA VAL A 86 1.25 3.76 10.98
C VAL A 86 1.63 2.31 11.14
N HIS A 87 0.81 1.42 10.58
CA HIS A 87 1.07 -0.02 10.52
C HIS A 87 1.27 -0.43 9.07
N TYR A 88 2.25 -1.29 8.82
CA TYR A 88 2.62 -1.68 7.46
C TYR A 88 2.45 -3.18 7.24
N VAL A 89 1.73 -3.54 6.18
CA VAL A 89 1.51 -4.91 5.75
C VAL A 89 2.02 -5.05 4.32
N VAL A 90 2.80 -6.10 4.07
CA VAL A 90 3.29 -6.43 2.74
C VAL A 90 2.63 -7.72 2.27
N LEU A 91 2.03 -7.71 1.09
CA LEU A 91 1.51 -8.90 0.44
C LEU A 91 2.54 -9.37 -0.59
N ARG A 92 3.00 -10.62 -0.47
CA ARG A 92 3.99 -11.19 -1.39
C ARG A 92 3.45 -12.47 -2.01
N ALA A 93 3.65 -12.64 -3.30
CA ALA A 93 3.52 -13.90 -4.03
C ALA A 93 4.58 -13.93 -5.13
N ASP A 94 4.80 -15.10 -5.72
CA ASP A 94 5.69 -15.23 -6.85
C ASP A 94 5.22 -14.39 -8.06
N PHE A 95 6.17 -14.04 -8.92
CA PHE A 95 5.95 -13.17 -10.07
C PHE A 95 4.84 -13.70 -11.00
N ASP A 96 4.83 -15.01 -11.28
CA ASP A 96 3.89 -15.60 -12.23
C ASP A 96 2.46 -15.58 -11.68
N THR A 97 2.29 -15.82 -10.38
CA THR A 97 1.02 -15.67 -9.67
C THR A 97 0.52 -14.23 -9.75
N CYS A 98 1.38 -13.25 -9.49
CA CYS A 98 1.04 -11.82 -9.58
C CYS A 98 0.66 -11.41 -11.00
N LEU A 99 1.46 -11.80 -12.00
CA LEU A 99 1.25 -11.49 -13.41
C LEU A 99 -0.09 -12.06 -13.92
N ARG A 100 -0.37 -13.33 -13.60
CA ARG A 100 -1.65 -13.95 -13.95
C ARG A 100 -2.84 -13.22 -13.31
N ARG A 101 -2.72 -12.79 -12.06
CA ARG A 101 -3.80 -12.08 -11.33
C ARG A 101 -4.11 -10.73 -11.98
N VAL A 102 -3.11 -9.94 -12.34
CA VAL A 102 -3.33 -8.63 -12.98
C VAL A 102 -3.95 -8.77 -14.37
N GLN A 103 -3.45 -9.71 -15.18
CA GLN A 103 -3.99 -10.01 -16.52
C GLN A 103 -5.46 -10.46 -16.49
N GLN A 104 -5.89 -11.13 -15.42
CA GLN A 104 -7.28 -11.56 -15.23
C GLN A 104 -8.20 -10.43 -14.79
N ARG A 105 -7.67 -9.41 -14.09
CA ARG A 105 -8.47 -8.28 -13.57
C ARG A 105 -8.70 -7.20 -14.62
N ARG A 106 -7.68 -6.90 -15.43
CA ARG A 106 -7.71 -5.82 -16.42
C ARG A 106 -7.06 -6.30 -17.71
N ALA A 107 -7.85 -6.37 -18.78
CA ALA A 107 -7.32 -6.69 -20.10
C ALA A 107 -6.31 -5.61 -20.53
N GLY A 108 -5.09 -6.02 -20.87
CA GLY A 108 -4.00 -5.11 -21.26
C GLY A 108 -3.09 -4.64 -20.11
N ASP A 109 -3.35 -5.07 -18.88
CA ASP A 109 -2.54 -4.78 -17.69
C ASP A 109 -1.67 -6.01 -17.32
N PRO A 110 -0.35 -5.86 -17.08
CA PRO A 110 0.43 -4.63 -17.21
C PRO A 110 0.68 -4.29 -18.68
N GLU A 111 0.74 -2.99 -18.99
CA GLU A 111 1.14 -2.50 -20.32
C GLU A 111 2.56 -2.97 -20.68
N SER A 112 3.41 -3.15 -19.66
CA SER A 112 4.76 -3.70 -19.79
C SER A 112 5.05 -4.76 -18.73
N VAL A 113 5.31 -6.00 -19.17
CA VAL A 113 5.75 -7.10 -18.30
C VAL A 113 7.10 -6.79 -17.64
N GLU A 114 7.97 -6.04 -18.32
CA GLU A 114 9.27 -5.61 -17.78
C GLU A 114 9.10 -4.60 -16.65
N ALA A 115 8.24 -3.60 -16.83
CA ALA A 115 7.90 -2.65 -15.77
C ALA A 115 7.28 -3.36 -14.56
N PHE A 116 6.38 -4.31 -14.81
CA PHE A 116 5.79 -5.11 -13.75
C PHE A 116 6.81 -5.99 -13.03
N ARG A 117 7.81 -6.54 -13.73
CA ARG A 117 8.91 -7.28 -13.12
C ARG A 117 9.77 -6.39 -12.23
N LEU A 118 10.08 -5.17 -12.68
CA LEU A 118 10.82 -4.21 -11.87
C LEU A 118 10.04 -3.84 -10.60
N LEU A 119 8.74 -3.56 -10.73
CA LEU A 119 7.85 -3.32 -9.59
C LEU A 119 7.85 -4.52 -8.62
N HIS A 120 7.63 -5.73 -9.13
CA HIS A 120 7.61 -6.95 -8.32
C HIS A 120 8.94 -7.17 -7.57
N SER A 121 10.09 -6.96 -8.23
CA SER A 121 11.41 -7.12 -7.59
C SER A 121 11.63 -6.17 -6.42
N ARG A 122 10.98 -4.99 -6.39
CA ARG A 122 11.07 -4.07 -5.25
C ARG A 122 10.38 -4.60 -4.00
N PHE A 123 9.50 -5.59 -4.14
CA PHE A 123 8.87 -6.28 -3.02
C PHE A 123 9.60 -7.56 -2.61
N GLU A 124 10.66 -7.98 -3.31
CA GLU A 124 11.46 -9.15 -2.92
C GLU A 124 12.32 -8.90 -1.68
N ASP A 125 12.74 -7.64 -1.47
CA ASP A 125 13.41 -7.18 -0.25
C ASP A 125 12.71 -5.92 0.27
N VAL A 126 12.01 -6.07 1.39
CA VAL A 126 11.35 -4.96 2.09
C VAL A 126 12.00 -4.68 3.44
N SER A 127 13.26 -5.07 3.62
CA SER A 127 14.01 -4.85 4.85
C SER A 127 13.88 -3.39 5.33
N PRO A 128 13.69 -3.15 6.63
CA PRO A 128 13.68 -4.12 7.74
C PRO A 128 12.31 -4.81 7.98
N PHE A 129 11.33 -4.63 7.10
CA PHE A 129 9.93 -5.04 7.31
C PHE A 129 9.62 -6.47 6.85
N GLU A 130 10.60 -7.37 6.75
CA GLU A 130 10.38 -8.76 6.34
C GLU A 130 9.41 -9.50 7.27
N ALA A 131 9.36 -9.14 8.57
CA ALA A 131 8.36 -9.67 9.49
C ALA A 131 6.92 -9.28 9.09
N ASN A 132 6.72 -8.19 8.35
CA ASN A 132 5.41 -7.67 7.96
C ASN A 132 4.86 -8.31 6.67
N VAL A 133 5.59 -9.26 6.10
CA VAL A 133 5.21 -9.96 4.87
C VAL A 133 4.20 -11.07 5.17
N PHE A 134 3.13 -11.12 4.39
CA PHE A 134 2.14 -12.17 4.37
C PHE A 134 2.08 -12.79 2.98
N ASP A 135 2.01 -14.12 2.94
CA ASP A 135 1.81 -14.85 1.69
C ASP A 135 0.41 -14.54 1.15
N SER A 136 0.38 -13.96 -0.04
CA SER A 136 -0.85 -13.59 -0.73
C SER A 136 -1.45 -14.72 -1.56
N ALA A 137 -0.85 -15.93 -1.55
CA ALA A 137 -1.44 -17.14 -2.12
C ALA A 137 -2.62 -17.69 -1.31
N GLU A 138 -2.67 -17.36 0.00
CA GLU A 138 -3.76 -17.71 0.91
C GLU A 138 -5.09 -16.99 0.58
N PRO A 139 -6.25 -17.50 1.03
CA PRO A 139 -7.53 -16.81 0.92
C PRO A 139 -7.49 -15.41 1.57
N PRO A 140 -8.09 -14.37 0.95
CA PRO A 140 -8.06 -13.00 1.47
C PRO A 140 -8.55 -12.85 2.91
N GLU A 141 -9.49 -13.69 3.34
CA GLU A 141 -10.08 -13.70 4.69
C GLU A 141 -9.05 -14.15 5.73
N HIS A 142 -8.27 -15.18 5.41
CA HIS A 142 -7.19 -15.67 6.29
C HIS A 142 -6.10 -14.62 6.44
N ILE A 143 -5.71 -13.97 5.34
CA ILE A 143 -4.69 -12.93 5.35
C ILE A 143 -5.18 -11.72 6.16
N ALA A 144 -6.43 -11.29 5.98
CA ALA A 144 -7.00 -10.18 6.75
C ALA A 144 -7.03 -10.49 8.25
N ALA A 145 -7.45 -11.70 8.65
CA ALA A 145 -7.44 -12.12 10.05
C ALA A 145 -6.02 -12.18 10.64
N ALA A 146 -5.04 -12.70 9.89
CA ALA A 146 -3.65 -12.75 10.31
C ALA A 146 -3.03 -11.34 10.45
N ALA A 147 -3.33 -10.43 9.52
CA ALA A 147 -2.91 -9.04 9.57
C ALA A 147 -3.53 -8.31 10.77
N LEU A 148 -4.82 -8.53 11.06
CA LEU A 148 -5.49 -7.96 12.22
C LEU A 148 -4.85 -8.44 13.54
N ASN A 149 -4.58 -9.73 13.67
CA ASN A 149 -3.89 -10.28 14.86
C ASN A 149 -2.50 -9.66 15.04
N ALA A 150 -1.74 -9.49 13.95
CA ALA A 150 -0.43 -8.86 13.97
C ALA A 150 -0.49 -7.37 14.31
N PHE A 151 -1.51 -6.67 13.83
CA PHE A 151 -1.82 -5.29 14.17
C PHE A 151 -2.08 -5.16 15.66
N SER A 152 -3.01 -5.96 16.22
CA SER A 152 -3.34 -5.93 17.65
C SER A 152 -2.17 -6.30 18.57
N ALA A 153 -1.21 -7.10 18.07
CA ALA A 153 0.01 -7.43 18.78
C ALA A 153 1.10 -6.34 18.69
N GLY A 154 0.86 -5.24 17.97
CA GLY A 154 1.84 -4.16 17.74
C GLY A 154 2.98 -4.52 16.80
N ARG A 155 2.95 -5.71 16.18
CA ARG A 155 4.03 -6.24 15.34
C ARG A 155 4.23 -5.41 14.07
N LEU A 156 3.15 -4.84 13.53
CA LEU A 156 3.14 -4.12 12.26
C LEU A 156 3.51 -2.64 12.39
N LEU A 157 3.73 -2.13 13.61
CA LEU A 157 3.96 -0.71 13.87
C LEU A 157 5.26 -0.23 13.20
N VAL A 158 5.17 0.86 12.45
CA VAL A 158 6.30 1.57 11.87
C VAL A 158 6.59 2.80 12.70
N ARG A 159 7.82 2.89 13.22
CA ARG A 159 8.25 4.04 14.01
C ARG A 159 8.61 5.22 13.13
N GLY A 160 8.13 6.40 13.50
CA GLY A 160 8.36 7.67 12.81
C GLY A 160 9.51 8.48 13.41
N ASP A 161 10.52 7.81 13.95
CA ASP A 161 11.67 8.38 14.66
C ASP A 161 12.64 9.12 13.71
#